data_AF-A0A849DZS5-F1
#
_entry.id   AF-A0A849DZS5-F1
#
_cell.length_a   1.000
_cell.length_b   1.000
_cell.length_c   1.000
_cell.angle_alpha   90.00
_cell.angle_beta   90.00
_cell.angle_gamma   90.00
#
_symmetry.space_group_name_H-M   'P 1'
#
loop_
_entity.id
_entity.type
_entity.pdbx_description
1 polymer ?
#
loop_
_entity_poly.entity_id
_entity_poly.type
_entity_poly.pdbx_seq_one_letter_code
_entity_poly.pdbx_strand_id
1 'polypeptide(L)'
;MNQRIIGQLMVATGFLCGAFLTSLDKNLVNWQYFIPAMVIGVLGVLIIRKADKNQATSEGVLSTNITNIEESIDRIVKNLIELNNKKADIPPYEMRFEIDKLFRDDLTLFADSRKSLGHRYGLQPYAEVMSAFAAGERYINRVWSASADGYVDEVMNYLSKAQSQFIEARDTLHGVMNKSATKAVAR
;
A
#
# COMPACT_ATOMS: atom_id res chain seq x y z
N MET A 1 13.24 -23.39 -11.48
CA MET A 1 14.07 -22.73 -10.45
C MET A 1 13.55 -21.32 -10.25
N ASN A 2 13.24 -20.90 -9.02
CA ASN A 2 12.66 -19.57 -8.73
C ASN A 2 13.59 -18.46 -9.26
N GLN A 3 13.07 -17.50 -10.06
CA GLN A 3 13.88 -16.41 -10.64
C GLN A 3 14.65 -15.62 -9.57
N ARG A 4 14.08 -15.52 -8.37
CA ARG A 4 14.74 -14.91 -7.22
C ARG A 4 15.97 -15.70 -6.75
N ILE A 5 15.89 -17.03 -6.71
CA ILE A 5 17.02 -17.92 -6.36
C ILE A 5 18.12 -17.82 -7.41
N ILE A 6 17.76 -17.77 -8.69
CA ILE A 6 18.72 -17.56 -9.79
C ILE A 6 19.48 -16.24 -9.59
N GLY A 7 18.74 -15.15 -9.34
CA GLY A 7 19.35 -13.85 -9.09
C GLY A 7 20.25 -13.82 -7.85
N GLN A 8 19.85 -14.47 -6.75
CA GLN A 8 20.66 -14.59 -5.53
C GLN A 8 21.98 -15.34 -5.78
N LEU A 9 21.93 -16.44 -6.55
CA LEU A 9 23.13 -17.19 -6.94
C LEU A 9 24.06 -16.35 -7.81
N MET A 10 23.53 -15.55 -8.73
CA MET A 10 24.32 -14.64 -9.56
C MET A 10 25.00 -13.55 -8.73
N VAL A 11 24.29 -12.94 -7.77
CA VAL A 11 24.86 -11.94 -6.86
C VAL A 11 25.96 -12.57 -6.00
N ALA A 12 25.70 -13.73 -5.40
CA ALA A 12 26.69 -14.45 -4.59
C ALA A 12 27.95 -14.81 -5.41
N THR A 13 27.76 -15.30 -6.63
CA THR A 13 28.87 -15.65 -7.53
C THR A 13 29.67 -14.42 -7.94
N GLY A 14 29.01 -13.33 -8.37
CA GLY A 14 29.69 -12.09 -8.74
C GLY A 14 30.48 -11.48 -7.57
N PHE A 15 29.91 -11.53 -6.36
CA PHE A 15 30.58 -11.04 -5.15
C PHE A 15 31.79 -11.91 -4.76
N LEU A 16 31.65 -13.23 -4.74
CA LEU A 16 32.73 -14.15 -4.41
C LEU A 16 33.87 -14.10 -5.44
N CYS A 17 33.54 -14.07 -6.74
CA CYS A 17 34.53 -13.90 -7.79
C CYS A 17 35.23 -12.54 -7.70
N GLY A 18 34.48 -11.46 -7.46
CA GLY A 18 35.04 -10.13 -7.26
C GLY A 18 36.02 -10.08 -6.09
N ALA A 19 35.63 -10.64 -4.93
CA ALA A 19 36.45 -10.69 -3.72
C ALA A 19 37.70 -11.59 -3.90
N PHE A 20 37.56 -12.72 -4.58
CA PHE A 20 38.70 -13.60 -4.90
C PHE A 20 39.70 -12.92 -5.83
N LEU A 21 39.21 -12.25 -6.88
CA LEU A 21 40.04 -11.53 -7.86
C LEU A 21 40.80 -10.36 -7.23
N THR A 22 40.17 -9.63 -6.32
CA THR A 22 40.84 -8.55 -5.58
C THR A 22 41.77 -9.06 -4.49
N SER A 23 41.58 -10.28 -3.99
CA SER A 23 42.49 -10.90 -3.02
C SER A 23 43.77 -11.47 -3.66
N LEU A 24 43.78 -11.71 -4.97
CA LEU A 24 44.93 -12.31 -5.68
C LEU A 24 46.15 -11.38 -5.75
N ASP A 25 45.95 -10.07 -5.79
CA ASP A 25 47.01 -9.08 -5.84
C ASP A 25 46.68 -7.87 -4.96
N LYS A 26 47.59 -7.54 -4.04
CA LYS A 26 47.41 -6.44 -3.07
C LYS A 26 47.48 -5.04 -3.70
N ASN A 27 48.11 -4.90 -4.87
CA ASN A 27 48.46 -3.61 -5.42
C ASN A 27 47.70 -3.28 -6.71
N LEU A 28 47.26 -4.28 -7.48
CA LEU A 28 46.62 -4.07 -8.78
C LEU A 28 45.39 -4.98 -8.98
N VAL A 29 44.24 -4.38 -9.21
CA VAL A 29 43.03 -5.11 -9.63
C VAL A 29 43.12 -5.39 -11.12
N ASN A 30 43.03 -6.67 -11.51
CA ASN A 30 42.90 -7.01 -12.91
C ASN A 30 41.48 -6.71 -13.42
N TRP A 31 41.34 -5.52 -14.00
CA TRP A 31 40.06 -5.00 -14.51
C TRP A 31 39.42 -5.88 -15.59
N GLN A 32 40.22 -6.62 -16.36
CA GLN A 32 39.70 -7.48 -17.43
C GLN A 32 38.86 -8.64 -16.86
N TYR A 33 39.19 -9.15 -15.68
CA TYR A 33 38.42 -10.20 -14.99
C TYR A 33 37.41 -9.63 -13.99
N PHE A 34 37.74 -8.49 -13.38
CA PHE A 34 36.88 -7.85 -12.38
C PHE A 34 35.57 -7.30 -12.98
N ILE A 35 35.63 -6.67 -14.16
CA ILE A 35 34.44 -6.10 -14.82
C ILE A 35 33.38 -7.18 -15.11
N PRO A 36 33.70 -8.33 -15.73
CA PRO A 36 32.73 -9.41 -15.92
C PRO A 36 32.08 -9.90 -14.62
N ALA A 37 32.86 -10.05 -13.53
CA ALA A 37 32.32 -10.47 -12.23
C ALA A 37 31.33 -9.43 -11.67
N MET A 38 31.66 -8.14 -11.80
CA MET A 38 30.76 -7.05 -11.42
C MET A 38 29.46 -7.08 -12.24
N VAL A 39 29.55 -7.25 -13.57
CA VAL A 39 28.39 -7.30 -14.46
C VAL A 39 27.45 -8.45 -14.09
N ILE A 40 27.99 -9.63 -13.75
CA ILE A 40 27.18 -10.78 -13.29
C ILE A 40 26.41 -10.41 -12.02
N GLY A 41 27.07 -9.76 -11.06
CA GLY A 41 26.43 -9.28 -9.83
C GLY A 41 25.30 -8.28 -10.11
N VAL A 42 25.54 -7.29 -10.98
CA VAL A 42 24.54 -6.29 -11.37
C VAL A 42 23.34 -6.93 -12.07
N LEU A 43 23.57 -7.84 -13.01
CA LEU A 43 22.50 -8.59 -13.69
C LEU A 43 21.68 -9.43 -12.70
N GLY A 44 22.33 -10.04 -11.71
CA GLY A 44 21.66 -10.75 -10.62
C GLY A 44 20.68 -9.86 -9.86
N VAL A 45 21.11 -8.64 -9.49
CA VAL A 45 20.24 -7.65 -8.81
C VAL A 45 19.04 -7.26 -9.70
N LEU A 46 19.27 -7.01 -10.99
CA LEU A 46 18.19 -6.67 -11.93
C LEU A 46 17.13 -7.78 -12.04
N ILE A 47 17.56 -9.05 -12.05
CA ILE A 47 16.67 -10.20 -12.09
C ILE A 47 15.85 -10.31 -10.80
N ILE A 48 16.46 -10.12 -9.62
CA ILE A 48 15.74 -10.12 -8.33
C ILE A 48 14.66 -9.04 -8.35
N ARG A 49 15.01 -7.80 -8.73
CA ARG A 49 14.06 -6.68 -8.76
C ARG A 49 12.88 -6.94 -9.71
N LYS A 50 13.14 -7.59 -10.86
CA LYS A 50 12.09 -7.96 -11.81
C LYS A 50 11.20 -9.07 -11.26
N ALA A 51 11.77 -10.08 -10.60
CA ALA A 51 11.02 -11.15 -9.97
C ALA A 51 10.09 -10.64 -8.85
N ASP A 52 10.59 -9.74 -8.00
CA ASP A 52 9.79 -9.13 -6.92
C ASP A 52 8.65 -8.27 -7.49
N LYS A 53 8.92 -7.51 -8.56
CA LYS A 53 7.88 -6.75 -9.27
C LYS A 53 6.80 -7.67 -9.85
N ASN A 54 7.21 -8.78 -10.48
CA ASN A 54 6.27 -9.74 -11.07
C ASN A 54 5.43 -10.49 -10.02
N GLN A 55 6.01 -10.81 -8.85
CA GLN A 55 5.26 -11.41 -7.73
C GLN A 55 4.24 -10.43 -7.14
N ALA A 56 4.62 -9.16 -6.95
CA ALA A 56 3.72 -8.12 -6.47
C ALA A 56 2.55 -7.83 -7.45
N THR A 57 2.70 -8.20 -8.72
CA THR A 57 1.66 -8.08 -9.75
C THR A 57 1.02 -9.42 -10.13
N SER A 58 1.36 -10.51 -9.45
CA SER A 58 0.76 -11.81 -9.75
C SER A 58 -0.75 -11.76 -9.54
N GLU A 59 -1.51 -12.48 -10.36
CA GLU A 59 -2.97 -12.39 -10.36
C GLU A 59 -3.59 -12.69 -8.99
N GLY A 60 -3.02 -13.65 -8.26
CA GLY A 60 -3.43 -13.99 -6.88
C GLY A 60 -3.13 -12.89 -5.85
N VAL A 61 -1.98 -12.20 -5.97
CA VAL A 61 -1.67 -11.05 -5.09
C VAL A 61 -2.57 -9.86 -5.45
N LEU A 62 -2.84 -9.66 -6.74
CA LEU A 62 -3.72 -8.61 -7.21
C LEU A 62 -5.16 -8.84 -6.75
N SER A 63 -5.70 -10.05 -6.85
CA SER A 63 -7.05 -10.36 -6.35
C SER A 63 -7.15 -10.17 -4.84
N THR A 64 -6.20 -10.74 -4.08
CA THR A 64 -6.15 -10.60 -2.62
C THR A 64 -6.11 -9.14 -2.19
N ASN A 65 -5.22 -8.33 -2.79
CA ASN A 65 -5.11 -6.92 -2.44
C ASN A 65 -6.36 -6.13 -2.80
N ILE A 66 -7.06 -6.48 -3.90
CA ILE A 66 -8.31 -5.80 -4.25
C ILE A 66 -9.43 -6.15 -3.27
N THR A 67 -9.53 -7.41 -2.84
CA THR A 67 -10.44 -7.80 -1.75
C THR A 67 -10.10 -7.08 -0.45
N ASN A 68 -8.81 -6.99 -0.09
CA ASN A 68 -8.38 -6.24 1.09
C ASN A 68 -8.79 -4.75 1.01
N ILE A 69 -8.67 -4.12 -0.16
CA ILE A 69 -9.12 -2.72 -0.38
C ILE A 69 -10.63 -2.59 -0.17
N GLU A 70 -11.42 -3.47 -0.79
CA GLU A 70 -12.89 -3.46 -0.71
C GLU A 70 -13.36 -3.68 0.74
N GLU A 71 -12.88 -4.74 1.39
CA GLU A 71 -13.32 -5.05 2.74
C GLU A 71 -12.86 -4.02 3.77
N SER A 72 -11.64 -3.48 3.64
CA SER A 72 -11.13 -2.47 4.58
C SER A 72 -11.90 -1.17 4.48
N ILE A 73 -12.22 -0.70 3.26
CA ILE A 73 -13.01 0.53 3.12
C ILE A 73 -14.45 0.36 3.58
N ASP A 74 -15.05 -0.82 3.37
CA ASP A 74 -16.38 -1.16 3.88
C ASP A 74 -16.41 -1.16 5.41
N ARG A 75 -15.40 -1.78 6.05
CA ARG A 75 -15.25 -1.77 7.51
C ARG A 75 -15.03 -0.35 8.05
N ILE A 76 -14.17 0.45 7.40
CA ILE A 76 -13.96 1.86 7.79
C ILE A 76 -15.28 2.63 7.74
N VAL A 77 -16.04 2.53 6.64
CA VAL A 77 -17.31 3.24 6.49
C VAL A 77 -18.33 2.77 7.52
N LYS A 78 -18.47 1.45 7.71
CA LYS A 78 -19.36 0.89 8.73
C LYS A 78 -19.00 1.41 10.13
N ASN A 79 -17.74 1.31 10.52
CA ASN A 79 -17.25 1.75 11.82
C ASN A 79 -17.42 3.27 12.01
N LEU A 80 -17.25 4.07 10.95
CA LEU A 80 -17.48 5.51 10.99
C LEU A 80 -18.96 5.85 11.17
N ILE A 81 -19.87 5.16 10.48
CA ILE A 81 -21.31 5.35 10.66
C ILE A 81 -21.71 5.00 12.10
N GLU A 82 -21.26 3.85 12.60
CA GLU A 82 -21.52 3.42 13.97
C GLU A 82 -20.96 4.41 14.99
N LEU A 83 -19.70 4.84 14.81
CA LEU A 83 -19.03 5.81 15.68
C LEU A 83 -19.74 7.16 15.68
N ASN A 84 -20.15 7.66 14.50
CA ASN A 84 -20.84 8.94 14.36
C ASN A 84 -22.26 8.91 14.96
N ASN A 85 -22.93 7.75 14.96
CA ASN A 85 -24.23 7.56 15.61
C ASN A 85 -24.13 7.56 17.14
N LYS A 86 -23.07 6.98 17.71
CA LYS A 86 -22.83 6.92 19.16
C LYS A 86 -21.97 8.07 19.71
N LYS A 87 -21.58 9.04 18.88
CA LYS A 87 -20.60 10.08 19.26
C LYS A 87 -21.04 10.98 20.42
N ALA A 88 -22.36 11.11 20.63
CA ALA A 88 -22.90 11.88 21.75
C ALA A 88 -22.64 11.20 23.11
N ASP A 89 -22.46 9.87 23.11
CA ASP A 89 -22.23 9.07 24.31
C ASP A 89 -20.73 8.92 24.63
N ILE A 90 -19.85 9.34 23.71
CA ILE A 90 -18.40 9.21 23.85
C ILE A 90 -17.83 10.53 24.35
N PRO A 91 -17.11 10.54 25.48
CA PRO A 91 -16.41 11.74 25.91
C PRO A 91 -15.43 12.20 24.82
N PRO A 92 -15.40 13.49 24.44
CA PRO A 92 -14.61 13.95 23.30
C PRO A 92 -13.10 13.64 23.40
N TYR A 93 -12.56 13.57 24.61
CA TYR A 93 -11.15 13.20 24.86
C TYR A 93 -10.88 11.71 24.68
N GLU A 94 -11.90 10.85 24.66
CA GLU A 94 -11.76 9.41 24.40
C GLU A 94 -11.84 9.07 22.91
N MET A 95 -12.31 10.01 22.07
CA MET A 95 -12.50 9.78 20.64
C MET A 95 -11.21 9.32 19.93
N ARG A 96 -10.04 9.82 20.34
CA ARG A 96 -8.74 9.37 19.80
C ARG A 96 -8.50 7.88 20.00
N PHE A 97 -8.92 7.31 21.13
CA PHE A 97 -8.75 5.89 21.44
C PHE A 97 -9.71 5.03 20.63
N GLU A 98 -10.94 5.49 20.44
CA GLU A 98 -11.89 4.84 19.53
C GLU A 98 -11.37 4.88 18.09
N ILE A 99 -10.77 5.98 17.64
CA ILE A 99 -10.14 6.07 16.32
C ILE A 99 -9.00 5.06 16.17
N ASP A 100 -8.07 5.03 17.14
CA ASP A 100 -6.93 4.12 17.13
C ASP A 100 -7.36 2.66 17.10
N LYS A 101 -8.42 2.32 17.85
CA LYS A 101 -8.96 0.97 17.94
C LYS A 101 -9.70 0.53 16.67
N LEU A 102 -10.49 1.42 16.07
CA LEU A 102 -11.44 1.06 15.00
C LEU A 102 -10.86 1.17 13.59
N PHE A 103 -9.87 2.05 13.36
CA PHE A 103 -9.46 2.40 12.01
C PHE A 103 -8.00 2.08 11.67
N ARG A 104 -7.11 1.91 12.66
CA ARG A 104 -5.67 1.75 12.42
C ARG A 104 -5.35 0.62 11.47
N ASP A 105 -5.89 -0.57 11.72
CA ASP A 105 -5.58 -1.77 10.94
C ASP A 105 -6.14 -1.67 9.52
N ASP A 106 -7.40 -1.23 9.38
CA ASP A 106 -8.04 -1.11 8.07
C ASP A 106 -7.46 0.02 7.21
N LEU A 107 -7.10 1.17 7.80
CA LEU A 107 -6.42 2.25 7.09
C LEU A 107 -5.05 1.79 6.57
N THR A 108 -4.31 1.05 7.39
CA THR A 108 -3.01 0.48 7.02
C THR A 108 -3.18 -0.54 5.89
N LEU A 109 -4.12 -1.47 6.04
CA LEU A 109 -4.40 -2.52 5.06
C LEU A 109 -4.79 -1.93 3.68
N PHE A 110 -5.65 -0.90 3.67
CA PHE A 110 -6.02 -0.19 2.46
C PHE A 110 -4.79 0.49 1.83
N ALA A 111 -4.02 1.24 2.63
CA ALA A 111 -2.85 1.99 2.17
C ALA A 111 -1.76 1.09 1.58
N ASP A 112 -1.53 -0.09 2.16
CA ASP A 112 -0.56 -1.07 1.68
C ASP A 112 -1.00 -1.72 0.37
N SER A 113 -2.31 -1.97 0.24
CA SER A 113 -2.89 -2.64 -0.92
C SER A 113 -3.11 -1.71 -2.12
N ARG A 114 -3.21 -0.38 -1.91
CA ARG A 114 -3.67 0.62 -2.90
C ARG A 114 -2.99 0.58 -4.27
N LYS A 115 -1.73 0.16 -4.36
CA LYS A 115 -1.01 0.06 -5.65
C LYS A 115 -1.70 -0.91 -6.61
N SER A 116 -2.35 -1.95 -6.08
CA SER A 116 -3.12 -2.92 -6.86
C SER A 116 -4.31 -2.28 -7.58
N LEU A 117 -4.90 -1.21 -7.03
CA LEU A 117 -5.98 -0.46 -7.66
C LEU A 117 -5.51 0.19 -8.97
N GLY A 118 -4.35 0.84 -8.95
CA GLY A 118 -3.74 1.44 -10.14
C GLY A 118 -3.29 0.40 -11.17
N HIS A 119 -2.79 -0.75 -10.72
CA HIS A 119 -2.43 -1.85 -11.62
C HIS A 119 -3.65 -2.49 -12.31
N ARG A 120 -4.76 -2.65 -11.59
CA ARG A 120 -5.96 -3.32 -12.12
C ARG A 120 -6.86 -2.40 -12.95
N TYR A 121 -7.09 -1.17 -12.48
CA TYR A 121 -8.07 -0.26 -13.08
C TYR A 121 -7.45 0.96 -13.78
N GLY A 122 -6.14 1.15 -13.65
CA GLY A 122 -5.42 2.28 -14.24
C GLY A 122 -5.34 3.51 -13.33
N LEU A 123 -4.65 4.54 -13.82
CA LEU A 123 -4.27 5.71 -13.01
C LEU A 123 -5.45 6.62 -12.66
N GLN A 124 -6.43 6.79 -13.56
CA GLN A 124 -7.56 7.67 -13.31
C GLN A 124 -8.49 7.13 -12.22
N PRO A 125 -8.98 5.87 -12.27
CA PRO A 125 -9.76 5.31 -11.17
C PRO A 125 -9.01 5.30 -9.83
N TYR A 126 -7.70 5.05 -9.88
CA TYR A 126 -6.84 5.18 -8.70
C TYR A 126 -6.89 6.60 -8.11
N ALA A 127 -6.71 7.63 -8.94
CA ALA A 127 -6.70 9.01 -8.50
C ALA A 127 -8.06 9.44 -7.93
N GLU A 128 -9.17 9.01 -8.54
CA GLU A 128 -10.53 9.32 -8.07
C GLU A 128 -10.79 8.74 -6.68
N VAL A 129 -10.55 7.43 -6.48
CA VAL A 129 -10.72 6.77 -5.16
C VAL A 129 -9.77 7.36 -4.11
N MET A 130 -8.50 7.56 -4.46
CA MET A 130 -7.50 8.04 -3.50
C MET A 130 -7.69 9.50 -3.09
N SER A 131 -8.32 10.32 -3.93
CA SER A 131 -8.58 11.73 -3.59
C SER A 131 -9.54 11.84 -2.40
N ALA A 132 -10.65 11.11 -2.45
CA ALA A 132 -11.62 11.04 -1.36
C ALA A 132 -11.04 10.30 -0.14
N PHE A 133 -10.36 9.17 -0.34
CA PHE A 133 -9.74 8.42 0.76
C PHE A 133 -8.73 9.28 1.55
N ALA A 134 -7.81 9.96 0.86
CA ALA A 134 -6.81 10.80 1.50
C ALA A 134 -7.42 12.02 2.23
N ALA A 135 -8.54 12.55 1.73
CA ALA A 135 -9.28 13.58 2.44
C ALA A 135 -9.93 13.02 3.73
N GLY A 136 -10.53 11.84 3.66
CA GLY A 136 -11.06 11.14 4.83
C GLY A 136 -10.00 10.87 5.90
N GLU A 137 -8.83 10.36 5.49
CA GLU A 137 -7.70 10.09 6.38
C GLU A 137 -7.20 11.38 7.07
N ARG A 138 -7.09 12.49 6.33
CA ARG A 138 -6.75 13.81 6.92
C ARG A 138 -7.77 14.25 7.97
N TYR A 139 -9.05 14.02 7.71
CA TYR A 139 -10.10 14.37 8.68
C TYR A 139 -10.07 13.47 9.91
N ILE A 140 -9.82 12.17 9.78
CA ILE A 140 -9.58 11.28 10.93
C ILE A 140 -8.40 11.77 11.77
N ASN A 141 -7.28 12.12 11.12
CA ASN A 141 -6.12 12.66 11.82
C ASN A 141 -6.46 13.99 12.54
N ARG A 142 -7.33 14.82 11.95
CA ARG A 142 -7.79 16.04 12.61
C ARG A 142 -8.68 15.75 13.82
N VAL A 143 -9.57 14.77 13.73
CA VAL A 143 -10.38 14.33 14.89
C VAL A 143 -9.48 13.79 16.00
N TRP A 144 -8.45 13.02 15.64
CA TRP A 144 -7.49 12.49 16.60
C TRP A 144 -6.75 13.62 17.35
N SER A 145 -6.19 14.60 16.64
CA SER A 145 -5.53 15.76 17.26
C SER A 145 -6.51 16.59 18.09
N ALA A 146 -7.68 16.91 17.56
CA ALA A 146 -8.70 17.68 18.27
C ALA A 146 -9.17 16.99 19.56
N SER A 147 -9.27 15.66 19.54
CA SER A 147 -9.59 14.85 20.73
C SER A 147 -8.47 14.86 21.77
N ALA A 148 -7.21 14.84 21.33
CA ALA A 148 -6.06 14.99 22.22
C ALA A 148 -6.01 16.38 22.88
N ASP A 149 -6.34 17.42 22.12
CA ASP A 149 -6.26 18.82 22.55
C ASP A 149 -7.53 19.33 23.26
N GLY A 150 -8.62 18.55 23.25
CA GLY A 150 -9.90 18.90 23.91
C GLY A 150 -10.83 19.79 23.08
N TYR A 151 -10.62 19.92 21.77
CA TYR A 151 -11.48 20.70 20.87
C TYR A 151 -12.73 19.92 20.45
N VAL A 152 -13.76 19.95 21.31
CA VAL A 152 -14.99 19.15 21.17
C VAL A 152 -15.75 19.40 19.86
N ASP A 153 -16.02 20.65 19.51
CA ASP A 153 -16.79 20.99 18.31
C ASP A 153 -16.06 20.53 17.04
N GLU A 154 -14.73 20.58 17.09
CA GLU A 154 -13.87 20.16 16.00
C GLU A 154 -13.90 18.63 15.81
N VAL A 155 -13.82 17.88 16.90
CA VAL A 155 -14.01 16.41 16.90
C VAL A 155 -15.32 16.05 16.20
N MET A 156 -16.44 16.67 16.60
CA MET A 156 -17.76 16.31 16.08
C MET A 156 -17.95 16.68 14.60
N ASN A 157 -17.40 17.83 14.19
CA ASN A 157 -17.48 18.30 12.81
C ASN A 157 -16.63 17.44 11.87
N TYR A 158 -15.36 17.22 12.21
CA TYR A 158 -14.45 16.47 11.34
C TYR A 158 -14.77 14.98 11.30
N LEU A 159 -15.40 14.41 12.33
CA LEU A 159 -15.88 13.02 12.29
C LEU A 159 -16.95 12.84 11.20
N SER A 160 -17.93 13.75 11.14
CA SER A 160 -18.94 13.74 10.07
C SER A 160 -18.32 13.94 8.68
N LYS A 161 -17.33 14.84 8.55
CA LYS A 161 -16.63 15.06 7.28
C LYS A 161 -15.82 13.83 6.85
N ALA A 162 -15.16 13.16 7.78
CA ALA A 162 -14.45 11.91 7.51
C ALA A 162 -15.42 10.86 6.98
N GLN A 163 -16.56 10.66 7.65
CA GLN A 163 -17.59 9.73 7.21
C GLN A 163 -18.02 10.00 5.76
N SER A 164 -18.33 11.25 5.40
CA SER A 164 -18.74 11.59 4.03
C SER A 164 -17.66 11.25 3.00
N GLN A 165 -16.39 11.55 3.29
CA GLN A 165 -15.28 11.27 2.37
C GLN A 165 -15.01 9.77 2.20
N PHE A 166 -15.12 8.97 3.27
CA PHE A 166 -14.95 7.52 3.15
C PHE A 166 -16.12 6.85 2.43
N ILE A 167 -17.35 7.34 2.60
CA ILE A 167 -18.50 6.89 1.81
C ILE A 167 -18.27 7.19 0.33
N GLU A 168 -17.84 8.40 -0.01
CA GLU A 168 -17.53 8.79 -1.39
C GLU A 168 -16.44 7.90 -2.00
N ALA A 169 -15.36 7.63 -1.25
CA ALA A 169 -14.29 6.76 -1.68
C ALA A 169 -14.75 5.31 -1.93
N ARG A 170 -15.58 4.74 -1.02
CA ARG A 170 -16.17 3.40 -1.17
C ARG A 170 -17.09 3.33 -2.39
N ASP A 171 -17.99 4.29 -2.53
CA ASP A 171 -18.99 4.28 -3.61
C ASP A 171 -18.30 4.43 -4.97
N THR A 172 -17.23 5.25 -5.03
CA THR A 172 -16.36 5.35 -6.22
C THR A 172 -15.66 4.04 -6.53
N LEU A 173 -15.09 3.38 -5.51
CA LEU A 173 -14.44 2.07 -5.67
C LEU A 173 -15.42 1.02 -6.22
N HIS A 174 -16.59 0.88 -5.61
CA HIS A 174 -17.62 -0.06 -6.06
C HIS A 174 -18.08 0.26 -7.49
N GLY A 175 -18.22 1.55 -7.82
CA GLY A 175 -18.51 2.00 -9.18
C GLY A 175 -17.45 1.56 -10.19
N VAL A 176 -16.17 1.66 -9.85
CA VAL A 176 -15.05 1.22 -10.69
C VAL A 176 -15.05 -0.31 -10.86
N MET A 177 -15.24 -1.06 -9.77
CA MET A 177 -15.29 -2.52 -9.77
C MET A 177 -16.44 -3.05 -10.64
N ASN A 178 -17.63 -2.48 -10.49
CA ASN A 178 -18.82 -2.85 -11.26
C ASN A 178 -18.65 -2.55 -12.76
N LYS A 179 -18.14 -1.37 -13.12
CA LYS A 179 -17.86 -1.02 -14.53
C LYS A 179 -16.88 -1.99 -15.18
N SER A 180 -15.86 -2.42 -14.42
CA SER A 180 -14.88 -3.40 -14.90
C SER A 180 -15.50 -4.79 -15.10
N ALA A 181 -16.37 -5.23 -14.18
CA ALA A 181 -17.08 -6.50 -14.30
C ALA A 181 -17.99 -6.54 -15.54
N THR A 182 -18.79 -5.49 -15.78
CA THR A 182 -19.67 -5.41 -16.95
C THR A 182 -18.89 -5.45 -18.26
N LYS A 183 -17.73 -4.79 -18.33
CA LYS A 183 -16.87 -4.79 -19.52
C LYS A 183 -16.25 -6.16 -19.83
N ALA A 184 -16.06 -7.00 -18.80
CA ALA A 184 -15.54 -8.36 -18.97
C ALA A 184 -16.61 -9.33 -19.52
N VAL A 185 -17.89 -9.15 -19.13
CA VAL A 185 -19.01 -9.99 -19.60
C VAL A 185 -19.43 -9.67 -21.03
N ALA A 186 -19.21 -8.44 -21.49
CA ALA A 186 -19.55 -7.99 -22.85
C ALA A 186 -18.50 -8.37 -23.92
N ARG A 187 -17.43 -9.07 -23.56
CA ARG A 187 -16.37 -9.57 -24.45
C ARG A 187 -16.44 -11.08 -24.55
#